data_AF-A0A7V4ZBE6-F1
#
_entry.id   AF-A0A7V4ZBE6-F1
#
_cell.length_a   1.000
_cell.length_b   1.000
_cell.length_c   1.000
_cell.angle_alpha   90.00
_cell.angle_beta   90.00
_cell.angle_gamma   90.00
#
_symmetry.space_group_name_H-M   'P 1'
#
loop_
_entity.id
_entity.type
_entity.pdbx_description
1 polymer ?
#
loop_
_entity_poly.entity_id
_entity_poly.type
_entity_poly.pdbx_seq_one_letter_code
_entity_poly.pdbx_strand_id
1 'polypeptide(L)'
;MPYCPNCGTKNSDTARFCEACGTPLGTAAQAQPQPPASAPASGPTVAGKAESLSKSFGSAKDLIIVAVAIYAFATPLGFLVGGPIGFIAGLLALLVVYALAAEPIRKGNVAQAKTGTMIALGLSILYVVINVALGGIPGAVLNGIAALALGAAYMQLKP
;
A
#
# COMPACT_ATOMS: atom_id res chain seq x y z
N MET A 1 33.52 -21.49 38.42
CA MET A 1 33.06 -21.28 37.03
C MET A 1 31.94 -22.27 36.73
N PRO A 2 30.67 -21.86 36.76
CA PRO A 2 29.53 -22.74 36.55
C PRO A 2 29.34 -23.09 35.06
N TYR A 3 28.87 -24.31 34.82
CA TYR A 3 28.42 -24.73 33.49
C TYR A 3 26.90 -24.64 33.42
N CYS A 4 26.38 -24.22 32.27
CA CYS A 4 24.94 -24.13 32.06
C CYS A 4 24.31 -25.53 32.06
N PRO A 5 23.28 -25.79 32.88
CA PRO A 5 22.61 -27.10 32.90
C PRO A 5 21.80 -27.38 31.63
N ASN A 6 21.50 -26.35 30.83
CA ASN A 6 20.71 -26.51 29.62
C ASN A 6 21.58 -26.78 28.37
N CYS A 7 22.65 -26.00 28.16
CA CYS A 7 23.45 -26.10 26.94
C CYS A 7 24.92 -26.51 27.18
N GLY A 8 25.33 -26.72 28.43
CA GLY A 8 26.70 -27.13 28.77
C GLY A 8 27.77 -26.06 28.57
N THR A 9 27.40 -24.82 28.23
CA THR A 9 28.38 -23.73 28.06
C THR A 9 29.00 -23.35 29.41
N LYS A 10 30.32 -23.18 29.42
CA LYS A 10 31.06 -22.65 30.57
C LYS A 10 30.80 -21.15 30.71
N ASN A 11 30.32 -20.72 31.86
CA ASN A 11 30.03 -19.32 32.13
C ASN A 11 30.93 -18.77 33.25
N SER A 12 31.01 -17.44 33.32
CA SER A 12 31.68 -16.73 34.41
C SER A 12 31.00 -17.02 35.76
N ASP A 13 31.77 -16.97 36.85
CA ASP A 13 31.27 -17.17 38.21
C ASP A 13 30.25 -16.12 38.67
N THR A 14 30.24 -14.96 38.02
CA THR A 14 29.28 -13.88 38.30
C THR A 14 28.12 -13.85 37.31
N ALA A 15 28.08 -14.75 36.32
CA ALA A 15 27.05 -14.76 35.29
C ALA A 15 25.71 -15.23 35.87
N ARG A 16 24.69 -14.36 35.85
CA ARG A 16 23.33 -14.69 36.32
C ARG A 16 22.53 -15.47 35.27
N PHE A 17 22.91 -15.34 34.00
CA PHE A 17 22.32 -16.01 32.85
C PHE A 17 23.42 -16.56 31.96
N CYS A 18 23.12 -17.64 31.24
CA CYS A 18 24.05 -18.25 30.31
C CYS A 18 24.28 -17.34 29.10
N GLU A 19 25.54 -17.05 28.78
CA GLU A 19 25.91 -16.16 27.67
C GLU A 19 25.56 -16.76 26.30
N ALA A 20 25.52 -18.09 26.19
CA ALA A 20 25.18 -18.76 24.94
C ALA A 20 23.67 -18.95 24.69
N CYS A 21 22.88 -19.28 25.72
CA CYS A 21 21.46 -19.65 25.54
C CYS A 21 20.47 -18.86 26.42
N GLY A 22 20.95 -17.94 27.27
CA GLY A 22 20.12 -17.11 28.14
C GLY A 22 19.52 -17.81 29.37
N THR A 23 19.82 -19.10 29.60
CA THR A 23 19.26 -19.83 30.75
C THR A 23 19.80 -19.27 32.07
N PRO A 24 18.96 -18.97 33.08
CA PRO A 24 19.42 -18.48 34.39
C PRO A 24 20.26 -19.53 35.12
N LEU A 25 21.41 -19.12 35.69
CA LEU A 25 22.43 -20.03 36.25
C LEU A 25 22.42 -20.12 37.78
N GLY A 26 21.26 -19.99 38.42
CA GLY A 26 21.11 -20.14 39.87
C GLY A 26 19.70 -20.55 40.28
N THR A 27 19.59 -21.50 41.22
CA THR A 27 18.31 -21.99 41.72
C THR A 27 17.83 -21.16 42.90
N ALA A 28 16.93 -20.22 42.62
CA ALA A 28 15.78 -19.94 43.47
C ALA A 28 14.68 -19.33 42.60
N ALA A 29 13.89 -20.22 42.01
CA ALA A 29 12.54 -19.89 41.63
C ALA A 29 11.81 -19.37 42.87
N GLN A 30 11.48 -18.09 42.86
CA GLN A 30 10.23 -17.65 43.44
C GLN A 30 9.39 -17.15 42.27
N ALA A 31 8.48 -18.01 41.82
CA ALA A 31 7.32 -17.58 41.08
C ALA A 31 6.66 -16.47 41.90
N GLN A 32 6.76 -15.22 41.44
CA GLN A 32 5.88 -14.19 41.94
C GLN A 32 4.45 -14.66 41.65
N PRO A 33 3.51 -14.52 42.61
CA PRO A 33 2.10 -14.73 42.35
C PRO A 33 1.73 -13.85 41.15
N GLN A 34 1.40 -14.47 40.02
CA GLN A 34 0.68 -13.75 38.96
C GLN A 34 -0.61 -13.25 39.60
N PRO A 35 -0.88 -11.93 39.61
CA PRO A 35 -2.21 -11.42 39.88
C PRO A 35 -3.22 -12.18 39.00
N PRO A 36 -4.44 -12.47 39.49
CA PRO A 36 -5.45 -13.14 38.69
C PRO A 36 -5.57 -12.41 37.37
N ALA A 37 -5.58 -13.17 36.28
CA ALA A 37 -5.72 -12.68 34.92
C ALA A 37 -6.88 -11.67 34.84
N SER A 38 -6.55 -10.38 34.93
CA SER A 38 -7.35 -9.37 34.28
C SER A 38 -7.30 -9.72 32.81
N ALA A 39 -8.48 -10.02 32.28
CA ALA A 39 -8.76 -10.30 30.87
C ALA A 39 -7.84 -9.50 29.94
N PRO A 40 -7.47 -10.04 28.75
CA PRO A 40 -6.71 -9.28 27.78
C PRO A 40 -7.38 -7.93 27.59
N ALA A 41 -6.75 -6.87 28.12
CA ALA A 41 -7.10 -5.52 27.79
C ALA A 41 -6.98 -5.48 26.28
N SER A 42 -8.11 -5.26 25.63
CA SER A 42 -8.24 -5.08 24.20
C SER A 42 -7.05 -4.26 23.73
N GLY A 43 -6.10 -4.91 23.06
CA GLY A 43 -5.08 -4.19 22.32
C GLY A 43 -5.79 -3.19 21.42
N PRO A 44 -5.17 -2.03 21.09
CA PRO A 44 -5.78 -1.09 20.18
C PRO A 44 -6.08 -1.86 18.89
N THR A 45 -7.36 -2.09 18.66
CA THR A 45 -7.90 -2.79 17.50
C THR A 45 -7.30 -2.12 16.27
N VAL A 46 -6.42 -2.84 15.58
CA VAL A 46 -5.90 -2.44 14.27
C VAL A 46 -7.04 -2.22 13.26
N ALA A 47 -8.24 -2.71 13.59
CA ALA A 47 -9.50 -2.42 12.92
C ALA A 47 -9.83 -0.91 12.85
N GLY A 48 -9.49 -0.10 13.86
CA GLY A 48 -9.80 1.33 13.87
C GLY A 48 -8.99 2.14 12.85
N LYS A 49 -7.74 1.72 12.57
CA LYS A 49 -6.88 2.41 11.61
C LYS A 49 -7.16 1.97 10.17
N ALA A 50 -7.58 0.73 9.97
CA ALA A 50 -8.07 0.25 8.67
C ALA A 50 -9.40 0.92 8.28
N GLU A 51 -10.31 1.13 9.23
CA GLU A 51 -11.59 1.81 9.00
C GLU A 51 -11.45 3.33 8.88
N SER A 52 -10.46 3.92 9.57
CA SER A 52 -10.10 5.33 9.37
C SER A 52 -9.35 5.57 8.05
N LEU A 53 -8.61 4.59 7.53
CA LEU A 53 -8.01 4.68 6.20
C LEU A 53 -9.10 4.60 5.11
N SER A 54 -10.08 3.70 5.24
CA SER A 54 -11.15 3.55 4.25
C SER A 54 -12.08 4.77 4.16
N LYS A 55 -12.24 5.53 5.26
CA LYS A 55 -12.92 6.84 5.23
C LYS A 55 -12.10 7.98 4.60
N SER A 56 -10.79 7.80 4.46
CA SER A 56 -9.91 8.80 3.83
C SER A 56 -9.75 8.59 2.32
N PHE A 57 -10.06 7.40 1.82
CA PHE A 57 -10.25 7.15 0.39
C PHE A 57 -11.73 7.43 0.08
N GLY A 58 -12.01 8.58 -0.55
CA GLY A 58 -13.38 8.99 -0.90
C GLY A 58 -14.15 7.94 -1.73
N SER A 59 -15.42 8.21 -2.02
CA SER A 59 -16.26 7.32 -2.85
C SER A 59 -15.58 6.97 -4.17
N ALA A 60 -15.96 5.87 -4.83
CA ALA A 60 -15.41 5.53 -6.16
C ALA A 60 -15.46 6.70 -7.17
N LYS A 61 -16.47 7.57 -7.02
CA LYS A 61 -16.60 8.87 -7.69
C LYS A 61 -15.41 9.81 -7.40
N ASP A 62 -15.06 9.97 -6.13
CA ASP A 62 -13.98 10.84 -5.69
C ASP A 62 -12.61 10.31 -6.13
N LEU A 63 -12.38 9.00 -6.08
CA LEU A 63 -11.12 8.39 -6.56
C LEU A 63 -10.91 8.57 -8.06
N ILE A 64 -11.97 8.48 -8.86
CA ILE A 64 -11.88 8.70 -10.31
C ILE A 64 -11.68 10.18 -10.63
N ILE A 65 -12.32 11.09 -9.87
CA ILE A 65 -12.07 12.54 -10.00
C ILE A 65 -10.63 12.87 -9.63
N VAL A 66 -10.08 12.27 -8.56
CA VAL A 66 -8.68 12.42 -8.17
C VAL A 66 -7.75 11.88 -9.25
N ALA A 67 -8.04 10.71 -9.85
CA ALA A 67 -7.24 10.17 -10.94
C ALA A 67 -7.23 11.11 -12.17
N VAL A 68 -8.39 11.67 -12.55
CA VAL A 68 -8.50 12.67 -13.63
C VAL A 68 -7.71 13.94 -13.30
N ALA A 69 -7.79 14.43 -12.07
CA ALA A 69 -7.02 15.59 -11.63
C ALA A 69 -5.51 15.32 -11.67
N ILE A 70 -5.06 14.14 -11.23
CA ILE A 70 -3.65 13.73 -11.31
C ILE A 70 -3.18 13.73 -12.76
N TYR A 71 -3.94 13.14 -13.70
CA TYR A 71 -3.58 13.17 -15.11
C TYR A 71 -3.56 14.60 -15.67
N ALA A 72 -4.53 15.45 -15.30
CA ALA A 72 -4.59 16.84 -15.78
C ALA A 72 -3.36 17.67 -15.34
N PHE A 73 -2.85 17.44 -14.13
CA PHE A 73 -1.64 18.11 -13.61
C PHE A 73 -0.33 17.44 -14.04
N ALA A 74 -0.30 16.10 -14.13
CA ALA A 74 0.89 15.35 -14.51
C ALA A 74 1.23 15.49 -16.00
N THR A 75 0.22 15.66 -16.87
CA THR A 75 0.43 15.78 -18.32
C THR A 75 1.32 16.96 -18.73
N PRO A 76 1.09 18.22 -18.25
CA PRO A 76 1.99 19.33 -18.55
C PRO A 76 3.39 19.15 -17.93
N LEU A 77 3.50 18.45 -16.79
CA LEU A 77 4.78 18.09 -16.19
C LEU A 77 5.55 17.05 -17.02
N GLY A 78 4.82 16.11 -17.64
CA GLY A 78 5.35 15.10 -18.56
C GLY A 78 5.96 15.70 -19.84
N PHE A 79 5.45 16.84 -20.31
CA PHE A 79 6.08 17.57 -21.41
C PHE A 79 7.48 18.06 -21.06
N LEU A 80 7.67 18.57 -19.84
CA LEU A 80 8.96 19.10 -19.37
C LEU A 80 10.04 18.01 -19.23
N VAL A 81 9.65 16.78 -18.92
CA VAL A 81 10.59 15.69 -18.58
C VAL A 81 10.72 14.64 -19.69
N GLY A 82 9.64 14.36 -20.43
CA GLY A 82 9.58 13.31 -21.45
C GLY A 82 9.37 13.81 -22.88
N GLY A 83 9.33 15.14 -23.09
CA GLY A 83 9.13 15.74 -24.40
C GLY A 83 7.72 15.50 -24.99
N PRO A 84 7.55 15.68 -26.31
CA PRO A 84 6.24 15.66 -26.95
C PRO A 84 5.54 14.30 -26.90
N ILE A 85 6.31 13.20 -26.89
CA ILE A 85 5.79 11.83 -26.83
C ILE A 85 5.14 11.58 -25.46
N GLY A 86 5.78 12.00 -24.38
CA GLY A 86 5.22 11.89 -23.02
C GLY A 86 3.93 12.70 -22.86
N PHE A 87 3.89 13.90 -23.45
CA PHE A 87 2.72 14.77 -23.42
C PHE A 87 1.53 14.20 -24.19
N ILE A 88 1.73 13.75 -25.43
CA ILE A 88 0.67 13.16 -26.26
C ILE A 88 0.06 11.96 -25.55
N ALA A 89 0.89 11.10 -25.00
CA ALA A 89 0.42 9.90 -24.34
C ALA A 89 -0.26 10.18 -22.98
N GLY A 90 0.20 11.21 -22.23
CA GLY A 90 -0.50 11.70 -21.05
C GLY A 90 -1.90 12.25 -21.37
N LEU A 91 -2.03 13.02 -22.45
CA LEU A 91 -3.33 13.53 -22.92
C LEU A 91 -4.27 12.40 -23.35
N LEU A 92 -3.75 11.40 -24.07
CA LEU A 92 -4.55 10.23 -24.46
C LEU A 92 -5.01 9.45 -23.24
N ALA A 93 -4.15 9.23 -22.24
CA ALA A 93 -4.52 8.57 -21.00
C ALA A 93 -5.60 9.36 -20.23
N LEU A 94 -5.46 10.68 -20.12
CA LEU A 94 -6.46 11.56 -19.52
C LEU A 94 -7.83 11.45 -20.22
N LEU A 95 -7.84 11.52 -21.54
CA LEU A 95 -9.06 11.44 -22.34
C LEU A 95 -9.74 10.08 -22.15
N VAL A 96 -8.97 8.99 -22.23
CA VAL A 96 -9.47 7.63 -22.03
C VAL A 96 -10.07 7.45 -20.63
N VAL A 97 -9.38 7.89 -19.58
CA VAL A 97 -9.88 7.82 -18.20
C VAL A 97 -11.15 8.66 -18.03
N TYR A 98 -11.19 9.87 -18.60
CA TYR A 98 -12.36 10.73 -18.53
C TYR A 98 -13.58 10.12 -19.24
N ALA A 99 -13.42 9.67 -20.47
CA ALA A 99 -14.51 9.11 -21.28
C ALA A 99 -14.99 7.74 -20.78
N LEU A 100 -14.07 6.87 -20.35
CA LEU A 100 -14.42 5.49 -19.98
C LEU A 100 -14.71 5.30 -18.49
N ALA A 101 -14.12 6.10 -17.60
CA ALA A 101 -14.35 5.97 -16.16
C ALA A 101 -15.21 7.12 -15.61
N ALA A 102 -14.87 8.38 -15.90
CA ALA A 102 -15.57 9.52 -15.30
C ALA A 102 -16.98 9.73 -15.85
N GLU A 103 -17.17 9.73 -17.18
CA GLU A 103 -18.50 9.91 -17.78
C GLU A 103 -19.55 8.87 -17.37
N PRO A 104 -19.31 7.55 -17.44
CA PRO A 104 -20.34 6.56 -17.08
C PRO A 104 -20.69 6.62 -15.60
N ILE A 105 -19.74 6.96 -14.71
CA ILE A 105 -20.03 7.19 -13.30
C ILE A 105 -20.91 8.43 -13.09
N ARG A 106 -20.69 9.51 -13.85
CA ARG A 106 -21.57 10.70 -13.81
C ARG A 106 -22.98 10.37 -14.28
N LYS A 107 -23.11 9.48 -15.26
CA LYS A 107 -24.39 8.98 -15.79
C LYS A 107 -25.04 7.90 -14.91
N GLY A 108 -24.40 7.48 -13.82
CA GLY A 108 -24.91 6.44 -12.92
C GLY A 108 -24.82 5.01 -13.46
N ASN A 109 -24.16 4.78 -14.60
CA ASN A 109 -24.00 3.46 -15.20
C ASN A 109 -22.78 2.74 -14.62
N VAL A 110 -22.99 2.05 -13.49
CA VAL A 110 -21.93 1.36 -12.73
C VAL A 110 -21.31 0.20 -13.51
N ALA A 111 -22.11 -0.53 -14.31
CA ALA A 111 -21.64 -1.64 -15.13
C ALA A 111 -20.64 -1.14 -16.20
N GLN A 112 -20.98 -0.06 -16.90
CA GLN A 112 -20.10 0.54 -17.91
C GLN A 112 -18.88 1.20 -17.26
N ALA A 113 -19.03 1.82 -16.09
CA ALA A 113 -17.92 2.37 -15.33
C ALA A 113 -16.91 1.30 -14.92
N LYS A 114 -17.36 0.12 -14.50
CA LYS A 114 -16.48 -0.99 -14.11
C LYS A 114 -15.64 -1.48 -15.30
N THR A 115 -16.27 -1.69 -16.45
CA THR A 115 -15.59 -2.09 -17.69
C THR A 115 -14.62 -0.99 -18.16
N GLY A 116 -15.05 0.27 -18.14
CA GLY A 116 -14.20 1.39 -18.54
C GLY A 116 -13.01 1.62 -17.62
N THR A 117 -13.18 1.40 -16.30
CA THR A 117 -12.08 1.47 -15.33
C THR A 117 -11.07 0.34 -15.56
N MET A 118 -11.50 -0.87 -15.93
CA MET A 118 -10.58 -1.97 -16.31
C MET A 118 -9.75 -1.65 -17.54
N ILE A 119 -10.39 -1.11 -18.58
CA ILE A 119 -9.71 -0.72 -19.82
C ILE A 119 -8.69 0.39 -19.53
N ALA A 120 -9.09 1.41 -18.76
CA ALA A 120 -8.22 2.51 -18.36
C ALA A 120 -7.02 2.02 -17.53
N LEU A 121 -7.23 1.10 -16.60
CA LEU A 121 -6.16 0.51 -15.79
C LEU A 121 -5.18 -0.31 -16.64
N GLY A 122 -5.69 -1.14 -17.55
CA GLY A 122 -4.85 -1.91 -18.47
C GLY A 122 -3.99 -1.02 -19.36
N LEU A 123 -4.56 0.05 -19.92
CA LEU A 123 -3.83 1.03 -20.74
C LEU A 123 -2.81 1.82 -19.92
N SER A 124 -3.12 2.15 -18.67
CA SER A 124 -2.20 2.84 -17.76
C SER A 124 -0.99 1.97 -17.43
N ILE A 125 -1.20 0.68 -17.15
CA ILE A 125 -0.11 -0.28 -16.90
C ILE A 125 0.74 -0.45 -18.15
N LEU A 126 0.11 -0.61 -19.34
CA LEU A 126 0.84 -0.73 -20.59
C LEU A 126 1.72 0.51 -20.86
N TYR A 127 1.19 1.71 -20.60
CA TYR A 127 1.96 2.94 -20.71
C TYR A 127 3.15 2.99 -19.76
N VAL A 128 2.98 2.55 -18.50
CA VAL A 128 4.09 2.46 -17.53
C VAL A 128 5.18 1.52 -18.05
N VAL A 129 4.80 0.33 -18.54
CA VAL A 129 5.74 -0.66 -19.10
C VAL A 129 6.52 -0.07 -20.29
N ILE A 130 5.84 0.62 -21.21
CA ILE A 130 6.48 1.26 -22.37
C ILE A 130 7.46 2.35 -21.93
N ASN A 131 7.08 3.20 -20.96
CA ASN A 131 7.98 4.26 -20.48
C ASN A 131 9.20 3.70 -19.76
N VAL A 132 9.04 2.67 -18.93
CA VAL A 132 10.18 2.00 -18.28
C VAL A 132 11.11 1.39 -19.33
N ALA A 133 10.58 0.74 -20.38
CA ALA A 133 11.36 0.16 -21.46
C ALA A 133 12.15 1.20 -22.27
N LEU A 134 11.61 2.41 -22.41
CA LEU A 134 12.26 3.54 -23.10
C LEU A 134 13.14 4.41 -22.18
N GLY A 135 13.32 4.03 -20.91
CA GLY A 135 14.12 4.78 -19.93
C GLY A 135 13.43 6.01 -19.31
N GLY A 136 12.14 6.22 -19.57
CA GLY A 136 11.31 7.31 -19.08
C GLY A 136 10.79 7.10 -17.64
N ILE A 137 11.68 7.04 -16.65
CA ILE A 137 11.34 6.76 -15.24
C ILE A 137 10.33 7.77 -14.65
N PRO A 138 10.45 9.10 -14.86
CA PRO A 138 9.53 10.07 -14.24
C PRO A 138 8.07 9.93 -14.71
N GLY A 139 7.88 9.68 -16.01
CA GLY A 139 6.54 9.44 -16.58
C GLY A 139 5.92 8.13 -16.09
N ALA A 140 6.74 7.10 -15.89
CA ALA A 140 6.31 5.82 -15.34
C ALA A 140 5.83 5.95 -13.88
N VAL A 141 6.52 6.74 -13.05
CA VAL A 141 6.14 6.94 -11.63
C VAL A 141 4.81 7.68 -11.52
N LEU A 142 4.64 8.81 -12.23
CA LEU A 142 3.41 9.60 -12.20
C LEU A 142 2.21 8.80 -12.68
N ASN A 143 2.37 8.05 -13.77
CA ASN A 143 1.28 7.25 -14.32
C ASN A 143 1.00 5.99 -13.46
N GLY A 144 2.00 5.45 -12.78
CA GLY A 144 1.83 4.38 -11.78
C GLY A 144 0.93 4.79 -10.61
N ILE A 145 1.06 6.03 -10.11
CA ILE A 145 0.18 6.56 -9.06
C ILE A 145 -1.28 6.62 -9.53
N ALA A 146 -1.51 7.06 -10.77
CA ALA A 146 -2.85 7.10 -11.34
C ALA A 146 -3.43 5.68 -11.57
N ALA A 147 -2.61 4.71 -11.97
CA ALA A 147 -3.02 3.32 -12.08
C ALA A 147 -3.44 2.71 -10.72
N LEU A 148 -2.77 3.07 -9.62
CA LEU A 148 -3.16 2.67 -8.27
C LEU A 148 -4.53 3.25 -7.88
N ALA A 149 -4.78 4.53 -8.20
CA ALA A 149 -6.07 5.16 -7.95
C ALA A 149 -7.20 4.50 -8.76
N LEU A 150 -6.97 4.18 -10.03
CA LEU A 150 -7.91 3.42 -10.87
C LEU A 150 -8.16 2.01 -10.32
N GLY A 151 -7.13 1.34 -9.79
CA GLY A 151 -7.26 0.00 -9.21
C GLY A 151 -8.07 0.00 -7.92
N ALA A 152 -7.84 0.99 -7.07
CA ALA A 152 -8.66 1.20 -5.88
C ALA A 152 -10.12 1.52 -6.25
N ALA A 153 -10.34 2.38 -7.25
CA ALA A 153 -11.68 2.69 -7.74
C ALA A 153 -12.39 1.45 -8.30
N TYR A 154 -11.69 0.62 -9.08
CA TYR A 154 -12.25 -0.63 -9.62
C TYR A 154 -12.72 -1.59 -8.54
N MET A 155 -11.95 -1.76 -7.46
CA MET A 155 -12.30 -2.64 -6.34
C MET A 155 -13.55 -2.16 -5.57
N GLN A 156 -13.83 -0.85 -5.59
CA GLN A 156 -15.00 -0.26 -4.94
C GLN A 156 -16.28 -0.32 -5.82
N LEU A 157 -16.14 -0.59 -7.13
CA LEU A 157 -17.27 -0.72 -8.05
C LEU A 157 -17.91 -2.12 -7.91
N LYS A 158 -18.87 -2.23 -6.99
CA LYS A 158 -19.71 -3.42 -6.83
C LYS A 158 -20.72 -3.50 -7.99
N PRO A 159 -20.86 -4.67 -8.67
CA PRO A 159 -21.82 -4.84 -9.75
C PRO A 159 -23.27 -4.76 -9.27
#